data_AF-A0A8S3J437-F1
#
_entry.id   AF-A0A8S3J437-F1
#
_cell.length_a   1.000
_cell.length_b   1.000
_cell.length_c   1.000
_cell.angle_alpha   90.00
_cell.angle_beta   90.00
_cell.angle_gamma   90.00
#
_symmetry.space_group_name_H-M   'P 1'
#
loop_
_entity.id
_entity.type
_entity.pdbx_description
1 polymer ?
#
loop_
_entity_poly.entity_id
_entity_poly.type
_entity_poly.pdbx_seq_one_letter_code
_entity_poly.pdbx_strand_id
1 'polypeptide(L)'
;KLIYPTVENVRTSLEGYMAGGSLPYNMQNAMRQTWLVNYLHRWKADHRHRSRASPHIKTYLRATNDQFKDILWFLVTSANLSKAAWGVLEKNNTQLMIRS
;
A
#
# COMPACT_ATOMS: atom_id res chain seq x y z
N LYS A 1 -2.41 9.33 3.42
CA LYS A 1 -3.34 8.46 2.66
C LYS A 1 -2.67 7.11 2.42
N LEU A 2 -3.37 5.99 2.55
CA LEU A 2 -2.87 4.65 2.17
C LEU A 2 -3.58 4.20 0.90
N ILE A 3 -2.85 3.80 -0.13
CA ILE A 3 -3.42 3.38 -1.42
C ILE A 3 -3.28 1.87 -1.56
N TYR A 4 -4.40 1.18 -1.72
CA TYR A 4 -4.43 -0.27 -1.96
C TYR A 4 -5.61 -0.58 -2.91
N PRO A 5 -5.46 -1.47 -3.91
CA PRO A 5 -6.54 -1.77 -4.86
C PRO A 5 -7.79 -2.29 -4.16
N THR A 6 -8.95 -1.75 -4.55
CA THR A 6 -10.25 -2.31 -4.12
C THR A 6 -10.57 -3.59 -4.92
N VAL A 7 -11.58 -4.33 -4.46
CA VAL A 7 -12.14 -5.45 -5.24
C VAL A 7 -12.53 -5.00 -6.65
N GLU A 8 -13.14 -3.83 -6.78
CA GLU A 8 -13.53 -3.27 -8.07
C GLU A 8 -12.33 -2.89 -8.95
N ASN A 9 -11.24 -2.35 -8.36
CA ASN A 9 -10.00 -2.11 -9.10
C ASN A 9 -9.44 -3.42 -9.68
N VAL A 10 -9.44 -4.50 -8.90
CA VAL A 10 -8.94 -5.81 -9.35
C VAL A 10 -9.86 -6.39 -10.42
N ARG A 11 -11.18 -6.43 -10.17
CA ARG A 11 -12.19 -6.97 -11.09
C ARG A 11 -12.13 -6.32 -12.48
N THR A 12 -11.90 -5.01 -12.54
CA THR A 12 -11.87 -4.22 -13.79
C THR A 12 -10.46 -3.99 -14.35
N SER A 13 -9.44 -4.57 -13.71
CA SER A 13 -8.06 -4.50 -14.18
C SER A 13 -7.88 -5.24 -15.52
N LEU A 14 -6.70 -5.08 -16.14
CA LEU A 14 -6.34 -5.79 -17.37
C LEU A 14 -6.26 -7.31 -17.16
N GLU A 15 -5.87 -7.74 -15.96
CA GLU A 15 -5.69 -9.15 -15.58
C GLU A 15 -6.93 -9.73 -14.86
N GLY A 16 -7.94 -8.90 -14.60
CA GLY A 16 -9.12 -9.29 -13.81
C GLY A 16 -8.75 -9.78 -12.42
N TYR A 17 -9.47 -10.78 -11.91
CA TYR A 17 -9.21 -11.35 -10.58
C TYR A 17 -7.83 -12.00 -10.43
N MET A 18 -7.16 -12.38 -11.53
CA MET A 18 -5.81 -12.94 -11.46
C MET A 18 -4.79 -11.94 -10.91
N ALA A 19 -5.00 -10.63 -11.11
CA ALA A 19 -4.17 -9.59 -10.52
C ALA A 19 -4.15 -9.65 -8.98
N GLY A 20 -5.22 -10.16 -8.37
CA GLY A 20 -5.33 -10.34 -6.91
C GLY A 20 -4.28 -11.31 -6.35
N GLY A 21 -3.76 -12.24 -7.17
CA GLY A 21 -2.69 -13.15 -6.77
C GLY A 21 -1.39 -12.43 -6.39
N SER A 22 -1.15 -11.25 -6.94
CA SER A 22 0.00 -10.39 -6.63
C SER A 22 -0.30 -9.31 -5.58
N LEU A 23 -1.48 -9.37 -4.94
CA LEU A 23 -1.94 -8.45 -3.91
C LEU A 23 -2.24 -9.22 -2.61
N PRO A 24 -1.20 -9.74 -1.92
CA PRO A 24 -1.39 -10.64 -0.79
C PRO A 24 -1.85 -9.89 0.46
N TYR A 25 -3.16 -9.78 0.64
CA TYR A 25 -3.79 -9.33 1.87
C TYR A 25 -4.91 -10.29 2.26
N ASN A 26 -4.59 -11.23 3.15
CA ASN A 26 -5.51 -12.33 3.51
C ASN A 26 -6.61 -11.88 4.49
N MET A 27 -7.72 -12.62 4.46
CA MET A 27 -8.92 -12.34 5.29
C MET A 27 -8.62 -12.39 6.79
N GLN A 28 -7.79 -13.34 7.23
CA GLN A 28 -7.44 -13.50 8.65
C GLN A 28 -6.75 -12.26 9.21
N ASN A 29 -5.81 -11.68 8.45
CA ASN A 29 -5.15 -10.43 8.81
C ASN A 29 -6.09 -9.24 8.72
N ALA A 30 -6.99 -9.20 7.73
CA ALA A 30 -7.96 -8.11 7.57
C ALA A 30 -8.95 -8.05 8.75
N MET A 31 -9.48 -9.19 9.19
CA MET A 31 -10.44 -9.27 10.30
C MET A 31 -9.86 -8.79 11.64
N ARG A 32 -8.54 -8.86 11.83
CA ARG A 32 -7.85 -8.38 13.04
C ARG A 32 -7.62 -6.87 13.08
N GLN A 33 -7.85 -6.16 11.97
CA GLN A 33 -7.56 -4.73 11.84
C GLN A 33 -8.61 -4.02 10.99
N THR A 34 -9.89 -4.26 11.28
CA THR A 34 -11.02 -3.67 10.54
C THR A 34 -10.97 -2.15 10.49
N TRP A 35 -10.37 -1.49 11.49
CA TRP A 35 -10.13 -0.04 11.52
C TRP A 35 -9.27 0.47 10.36
N LEU A 36 -8.41 -0.36 9.77
CA LEU A 36 -7.47 0.04 8.71
C LEU A 36 -8.21 0.49 7.45
N VAL A 37 -9.40 -0.07 7.18
CA VAL A 37 -10.20 0.24 5.99
C VAL A 37 -10.51 1.73 5.86
N ASN A 38 -10.64 2.44 6.99
CA ASN A 38 -10.94 3.88 7.03
C ASN A 38 -9.79 4.75 6.48
N TYR A 39 -8.58 4.19 6.36
CA TYR A 39 -7.41 4.89 5.84
C TYR A 39 -7.10 4.53 4.38
N LEU A 40 -7.76 3.50 3.83
CA LEU A 40 -7.53 2.99 2.49
C LEU A 40 -8.22 3.85 1.43
N HIS A 41 -7.51 4.03 0.32
CA HIS A 41 -7.95 4.78 -0.85
C HIS A 41 -7.75 3.90 -2.09
N ARG A 42 -8.69 4.00 -3.04
CA ARG A 42 -8.65 3.24 -4.30
C ARG A 42 -7.39 3.52 -5.11
N TRP A 43 -6.96 2.53 -5.89
CA TRP A 43 -5.97 2.73 -6.94
C TRP A 43 -6.57 3.57 -8.09
N LYS A 44 -5.83 4.57 -8.54
CA LYS A 44 -6.17 5.43 -9.68
C LYS A 44 -4.89 6.06 -10.25
N ALA A 45 -4.66 5.88 -11.54
CA ALA A 45 -3.49 6.38 -12.26
C ALA A 45 -3.85 6.81 -13.70
N ASP A 46 -4.94 7.56 -13.85
CA ASP A 46 -5.48 7.97 -15.17
C ASP A 46 -4.47 8.78 -15.98
N HIS A 47 -3.75 9.71 -15.34
CA HIS A 47 -2.72 10.53 -15.99
C HIS A 47 -1.56 9.72 -16.59
N ARG A 48 -1.41 8.46 -16.19
CA ARG A 48 -0.41 7.53 -16.72
C ARG A 48 -1.02 6.35 -17.45
N HIS A 49 -2.34 6.40 -17.72
CA HIS A 49 -3.13 5.35 -18.35
C HIS A 49 -2.98 3.98 -17.67
N ARG A 50 -2.78 3.97 -16.35
CA ARG A 50 -2.46 2.76 -15.57
C ARG A 50 -3.51 2.40 -14.52
N SER A 51 -4.69 3.02 -14.52
CA SER A 51 -5.76 2.70 -13.56
C SER A 51 -6.23 1.24 -13.64
N ARG A 52 -6.10 0.60 -14.82
CA ARG A 52 -6.40 -0.82 -15.02
C ARG A 52 -5.19 -1.74 -14.87
N ALA A 53 -3.98 -1.21 -14.68
CA ALA A 53 -2.80 -2.00 -14.36
C ALA A 53 -2.65 -2.07 -12.84
N SER A 54 -2.82 -3.26 -12.26
CA SER A 54 -2.75 -3.44 -10.81
C SER A 54 -1.33 -3.09 -10.29
N PRO A 55 -1.20 -2.33 -9.20
CA PRO A 55 0.11 -1.89 -8.72
C PRO A 55 0.84 -3.03 -8.01
N HIS A 56 2.04 -3.36 -8.48
CA HIS A 56 3.05 -4.12 -7.72
C HIS A 56 4.22 -3.24 -7.23
N ILE A 57 4.22 -1.95 -7.60
CA ILE A 57 5.15 -0.93 -7.09
C ILE A 57 4.75 -0.52 -5.66
N LYS A 58 5.73 -0.21 -4.81
CA LYS A 58 5.50 0.33 -3.47
C LYS A 58 6.16 1.70 -3.41
N THR A 59 5.37 2.70 -3.03
CA THR A 59 5.82 4.09 -2.98
C THR A 59 5.38 4.75 -1.69
N TYR A 60 6.25 5.58 -1.14
CA TYR A 60 6.00 6.39 0.04
C TYR A 60 6.41 7.81 -0.30
N LEU A 61 5.63 8.79 0.12
CA LEU A 61 5.95 10.18 -0.15
C LEU A 61 5.43 11.09 0.94
N ARG A 62 6.01 12.28 1.02
CA ARG A 62 5.46 13.39 1.80
C ARG A 62 5.13 14.55 0.88
N ALA A 63 3.85 14.86 0.74
CA ALA A 63 3.40 16.07 0.08
C ALA A 63 3.40 17.25 1.06
N THR A 64 3.48 18.48 0.53
CA THR A 64 3.38 19.72 1.33
C THR A 64 1.97 19.95 1.84
N ASN A 65 0.95 19.45 1.14
CA ASN A 65 -0.47 19.53 1.50
C ASN A 65 -1.28 18.40 0.83
N ASP A 66 -2.57 18.30 1.18
CA ASP A 66 -3.49 17.30 0.64
C ASP A 66 -3.85 17.48 -0.84
N GLN A 67 -3.44 18.59 -1.46
CA GLN A 67 -3.58 18.86 -2.88
C GLN A 67 -2.39 18.33 -3.70
N PHE A 68 -1.35 17.81 -3.04
CA PHE A 68 -0.16 17.22 -3.68
C PHE A 68 0.53 18.15 -4.68
N LYS A 69 0.54 19.47 -4.42
CA LYS A 69 1.20 20.45 -5.29
C LYS A 69 2.71 20.25 -5.35
N ASP A 70 3.33 20.05 -4.19
CA ASP A 70 4.76 19.78 -4.08
C ASP A 70 5.02 18.54 -3.23
N ILE A 71 6.11 17.86 -3.53
CA ILE A 71 6.56 16.66 -2.82
C ILE A 71 7.90 16.98 -2.15
N LEU A 72 7.96 16.84 -0.82
CA LEU A 72 9.18 17.05 -0.04
C LEU A 72 10.17 15.89 -0.23
N TRP A 73 9.65 14.67 -0.26
CA TRP A 73 10.44 13.48 -0.57
C TRP A 73 9.57 12.38 -1.16
N PHE A 74 10.19 11.51 -1.92
CA PHE A 74 9.57 10.36 -2.57
C PHE A 74 10.50 9.15 -2.47
N LEU A 75 9.94 8.01 -2.12
CA LEU A 75 10.64 6.74 -1.97
C LEU A 75 9.93 5.67 -2.82
N VAL A 76 10.70 5.00 -3.66
CA VAL A 76 10.30 3.74 -4.31
C VAL A 76 11.07 2.62 -3.65
N THR A 77 10.39 1.53 -3.28
CA THR A 77 11.01 0.43 -2.54
C THR A 77 10.33 -0.91 -2.84
N SER A 78 10.93 -2.00 -2.40
CA SER A 78 10.30 -3.32 -2.33
C SER A 78 9.38 -3.48 -1.11
N ALA A 79 9.57 -2.67 -0.07
CA ALA A 79 8.87 -2.79 1.21
C ALA A 79 7.36 -2.52 1.08
N ASN A 80 6.54 -3.53 1.41
CA ASN A 80 5.10 -3.36 1.66
C ASN A 80 4.86 -2.70 3.02
N LEU A 81 3.60 -2.32 3.31
CA LEU A 81 3.19 -1.86 4.64
C LEU A 81 3.12 -3.03 5.63
N SER A 82 4.28 -3.44 6.18
CA SER A 82 4.37 -4.51 7.18
C SER A 82 5.46 -4.22 8.20
N LYS A 83 5.28 -4.73 9.43
CA LYS A 83 6.32 -4.70 10.47
C LYS A 83 7.56 -5.51 10.08
N ALA A 84 7.38 -6.57 9.28
CA ALA A 84 8.50 -7.37 8.81
C ALA A 84 9.49 -6.55 7.96
N ALA A 85 8.97 -5.66 7.10
CA ALA A 85 9.77 -4.84 6.19
C ALA A 85 10.24 -3.51 6.80
N TRP A 86 9.42 -2.88 7.66
CA TRP A 86 9.75 -1.57 8.26
C TRP A 86 10.36 -1.65 9.66
N GLY A 87 10.31 -2.83 10.27
CA GLY A 87 10.72 -3.06 11.63
C GLY A 87 9.66 -2.73 12.66
N VAL A 88 9.90 -3.21 13.88
CA VAL A 88 9.11 -2.91 15.07
C VAL A 88 10.04 -2.74 16.27
N LEU A 89 9.73 -1.76 17.12
CA LEU A 89 10.47 -1.54 18.35
C LEU A 89 10.13 -2.62 19.40
N GLU A 90 11.16 -3.16 20.03
CA GLU A 90 11.10 -4.20 21.06
C GLU A 90 12.02 -3.84 22.24
N LYS A 91 12.02 -4.65 23.30
CA LYS A 91 12.87 -4.49 24.50
C LYS A 91 12.83 -3.06 25.05
N ASN A 92 11.63 -2.58 25.40
CA ASN A 92 11.41 -1.20 25.88
C ASN A 92 11.97 -0.14 24.92
N ASN A 93 11.72 -0.31 23.62
CA ASN A 93 12.13 0.60 22.54
C ASN A 93 13.65 0.76 22.36
N THR A 94 14.44 -0.18 22.88
CA THR A 94 15.90 -0.17 22.72
C THR A 94 16.40 -1.01 21.54
N GLN A 95 15.51 -1.80 20.93
CA GLN A 95 15.84 -2.66 19.79
C GLN A 95 14.84 -2.43 18.66
N LEU A 96 15.33 -2.24 17.43
CA LEU A 96 14.52 -2.29 16.21
C LEU A 96 14.68 -3.66 15.56
N MET A 97 13.62 -4.49 15.57
CA MET A 97 13.63 -5.81 14.96
C MET A 97 13.05 -5.76 13.55
N ILE A 98 13.81 -6.22 12.55
CA ILE A 98 13.46 -6.29 11.13
C ILE A 98 13.55 -7.75 10.68
N ARG A 99 12.65 -8.20 9.79
CA ARG A 99 12.62 -9.59 9.29
C ARG A 99 12.91 -9.72 7.80
N SER A 100 12.81 -8.65 7.01
CA SER A 100 12.97 -8.65 5.55
C SER A 100 13.42 -7.31 5.04
#